data_AF-A0A374WM01-F1
#
_entry.id   AF-A0A374WM01-F1
#
_cell.length_a   1.000
_cell.length_b   1.000
_cell.length_c   1.000
_cell.angle_alpha   90.00
_cell.angle_beta   90.00
_cell.angle_gamma   90.00
#
_symmetry.space_group_name_H-M   'P 1'
#
loop_
_entity.id
_entity.type
_entity.pdbx_description
1 polymer ?
#
loop_
_entity_poly.entity_id
_entity_poly.type
_entity_poly.pdbx_seq_one_letter_code
_entity_poly.pdbx_strand_id
1 'polypeptide(L)'
;MNELTKDIQQIMIPRAALIAYEYKQNNYSGSENYLELRPINKEGRMGAGIPVTYQFMNTLLESYTEEMSGIPHGRMPSNMIWCDTRKGREKYIWYNPPQKRQMYFRKSLGIPDGVFSMPGIIYLVRSGLLDVFAFIGEKPKDSTKLYYAPYFNVSGASVCLGNSSLEKPADPDFVSLTEYWEKRFWLSEFSHLGNRGNPTHSNLVSVTENARNYPFNTEELKPINKCLKEILQ
;
A
#
# COMPACT_ATOMS: atom_id res chain seq x y z
N MET A 1 38.22 15.36 1.14
CA MET A 1 37.71 14.22 1.94
C MET A 1 36.23 14.12 1.62
N ASN A 2 35.78 13.04 0.98
CA ASN A 2 34.39 12.93 0.52
C ASN A 2 33.47 12.58 1.70
N GLU A 3 32.19 12.97 1.63
CA GLU A 3 31.18 12.75 2.68
C GLU A 3 31.09 11.27 3.12
N LEU A 4 31.20 10.33 2.18
CA LEU A 4 31.29 8.89 2.44
C LEU A 4 32.42 8.50 3.42
N THR A 5 33.56 9.20 3.39
CA THR A 5 34.70 8.93 4.28
C THR A 5 34.45 9.45 5.70
N LYS A 6 33.63 10.49 5.87
CA LYS A 6 33.21 11.00 7.18
C LYS A 6 32.18 10.06 7.83
N ASP A 7 31.24 9.54 7.04
CA ASP A 7 30.18 8.66 7.55
C ASP A 7 30.71 7.30 8.03
N ILE A 8 31.69 6.73 7.32
CA ILE A 8 32.35 5.47 7.73
C ILE A 8 33.16 5.64 9.03
N GLN A 9 33.56 6.86 9.38
CA GLN A 9 34.33 7.17 10.59
C GLN A 9 33.46 7.57 11.78
N GLN A 10 32.12 7.59 11.65
CA GLN A 10 31.25 7.92 12.76
C GLN A 10 31.23 6.79 13.80
N ILE A 11 31.74 7.07 14.99
CA ILE A 11 31.68 6.16 16.13
C ILE A 11 30.30 6.31 16.78
N MET A 12 29.54 5.22 16.86
CA MET A 12 28.26 5.18 17.57
C MET A 12 28.48 5.42 19.07
N ILE A 13 27.89 6.48 19.61
CA ILE A 13 27.95 6.81 21.04
C ILE A 13 26.64 6.34 21.71
N PRO A 14 26.67 5.36 22.62
CA PRO A 14 25.46 4.89 23.28
C PRO A 14 24.87 6.00 24.15
N ARG A 15 23.56 6.24 24.01
CA ARG A 15 22.85 7.30 24.77
C ARG A 15 21.86 6.78 25.80
N ALA A 16 21.30 5.59 25.59
CA ALA A 16 20.42 4.96 26.55
C ALA A 16 20.28 3.46 26.28
N ALA A 17 19.80 2.71 27.28
CA ALA A 17 19.35 1.34 27.17
C ALA A 17 17.87 1.22 27.53
N LEU A 18 17.10 0.50 26.72
CA LEU A 18 15.70 0.18 26.97
C LEU A 18 15.59 -1.27 27.47
N ILE A 19 14.95 -1.47 28.61
CA ILE A 19 14.75 -2.78 29.22
C ILE A 19 13.25 -3.06 29.25
N ALA A 20 12.85 -4.21 28.71
CA ALA A 20 11.46 -4.69 28.75
C ALA A 20 11.35 -5.85 29.75
N TYR A 21 10.47 -5.70 30.72
CA TYR A 21 10.11 -6.74 31.67
C TYR A 21 8.75 -7.30 31.31
N GLU A 22 8.64 -8.62 31.26
CA GLU A 22 7.38 -9.32 31.04
C GLU A 22 6.82 -9.81 32.38
N TYR A 23 5.56 -9.49 32.68
CA TYR A 23 4.87 -10.07 33.83
C TYR A 23 4.48 -11.52 33.51
N LYS A 24 5.22 -12.49 34.06
CA LYS A 24 4.85 -13.90 33.99
C LYS A 24 3.71 -14.19 34.97
N GLN A 25 2.46 -13.99 34.54
CA GLN A 25 1.28 -14.48 35.28
C GLN A 25 0.60 -15.60 34.50
N ASN A 26 0.36 -16.73 35.17
CA ASN A 26 -0.49 -17.81 34.67
C ASN A 26 -1.93 -17.29 34.59
N ASN A 27 -2.45 -17.15 33.36
CA ASN A 27 -3.86 -17.10 32.94
C ASN A 27 -4.30 -15.80 32.22
N TYR A 28 -4.59 -15.96 30.93
CA TYR A 28 -5.69 -15.37 30.16
C TYR A 28 -5.89 -13.84 30.07
N SER A 29 -4.93 -13.00 30.41
CA SER A 29 -4.87 -11.60 29.94
C SER A 29 -3.50 -11.31 29.34
N GLY A 30 -3.46 -10.60 28.20
CA GLY A 30 -2.27 -10.42 27.37
C GLY A 30 -1.02 -10.00 28.16
N SER A 31 0.16 -10.42 27.68
CA SER A 31 1.46 -10.13 28.29
C SER A 31 1.62 -8.63 28.57
N GLU A 32 1.40 -8.22 29.81
CA GLU A 32 1.73 -6.87 30.24
C GLU A 32 3.25 -6.74 30.29
N ASN A 33 3.77 -5.69 29.65
CA ASN A 33 5.19 -5.40 29.63
C ASN A 33 5.44 -4.06 30.34
N TYR A 34 6.41 -4.03 31.25
CA TYR A 34 6.93 -2.79 31.82
C TYR A 34 8.22 -2.40 31.11
N LEU A 35 8.32 -1.15 30.65
CA LEU A 35 9.51 -0.64 29.98
C LEU A 35 10.26 0.35 30.89
N GLU A 36 11.55 0.10 31.08
CA GLU A 36 12.47 0.94 31.82
C GLU A 36 13.53 1.52 30.87
N LEU A 37 13.81 2.81 31.02
CA LEU A 37 14.89 3.49 30.34
C LEU A 37 16.07 3.72 31.28
N ARG A 38 17.28 3.42 30.81
CA ARG A 38 18.53 3.78 31.49
C ARG A 38 19.35 4.73 30.64
N PRO A 39 19.50 6.01 31.00
CA PRO A 39 20.41 6.92 30.32
C PRO A 39 21.85 6.43 30.38
N ILE A 40 22.62 6.56 29.30
CA ILE A 40 24.04 6.25 29.26
C ILE A 40 24.81 7.55 29.16
N ASN A 41 25.70 7.80 30.12
CA ASN A 41 26.50 9.01 30.15
C ASN A 41 27.69 8.95 29.16
N LYS A 42 28.45 10.04 29.04
CA LYS A 42 29.57 10.14 28.08
C LYS A 42 30.69 9.13 28.35
N GLU A 43 30.78 8.63 29.58
CA GLU A 43 31.74 7.61 30.02
C GLU A 43 31.21 6.18 29.79
N GLY A 44 30.04 6.02 29.16
CA GLY A 44 29.44 4.72 28.87
C GLY A 44 28.76 4.04 30.07
N ARG A 45 28.54 4.75 31.17
CA ARG A 45 27.90 4.22 32.38
C ARG A 45 26.39 4.40 32.34
N MET A 46 25.66 3.34 32.69
CA MET A 46 24.21 3.37 32.82
C MET A 46 23.79 4.08 34.11
N GLY A 47 22.87 5.04 33.99
CA GLY A 47 22.22 5.70 35.10
C GLY A 47 21.10 4.86 35.73
N ALA A 48 20.34 5.51 36.63
CA ALA A 48 19.18 4.90 37.26
C ALA A 48 18.07 4.62 36.23
N GLY A 49 17.32 3.55 36.49
CA GLY A 49 16.12 3.21 35.73
C GLY A 49 15.04 4.25 35.94
N ILE A 50 14.51 4.79 34.84
CA ILE A 50 13.35 5.69 34.85
C ILE A 50 12.23 5.07 33.98
N PRO A 51 10.96 5.26 34.33
CA PRO A 51 9.86 4.87 33.45
C PRO A 51 10.01 5.52 32.08
N VAL A 52 9.74 4.75 31.04
CA VAL A 52 9.75 5.27 29.67
C VAL A 52 8.67 6.33 29.52
N THR A 53 9.04 7.49 28.99
CA THR A 53 8.11 8.59 28.72
C THR A 53 7.67 8.58 27.26
N TYR A 54 6.48 9.12 26.98
CA TYR A 54 6.01 9.35 25.61
C TYR A 54 7.00 10.21 24.80
N GLN A 55 7.62 11.20 25.43
CA GLN A 55 8.62 12.05 24.79
C GLN A 55 9.84 11.26 24.33
N PHE A 56 10.36 10.35 25.16
CA PHE A 56 11.50 9.51 24.79
C PHE A 56 11.14 8.50 23.69
N MET A 57 9.95 7.89 23.77
CA MET A 57 9.45 7.03 22.69
C MET A 57 9.32 7.79 21.38
N ASN A 58 8.84 9.04 21.41
CA ASN A 58 8.78 9.88 20.23
C ASN A 58 10.18 10.22 19.71
N THR A 59 11.16 10.55 20.55
CA THR A 59 12.54 10.79 20.10
C THR A 59 13.20 9.54 19.50
N LEU A 60 12.94 8.36 20.07
CA LEU A 60 13.36 7.08 19.46
C LEU A 60 12.68 6.87 18.11
N LEU A 61 11.37 7.12 18.02
CA LEU A 61 10.63 7.01 16.77
C LEU A 61 11.13 8.01 15.75
N GLU A 62 11.38 9.27 16.12
CA GLU A 62 11.91 10.34 15.26
C GLU A 62 13.29 9.98 14.68
N SER A 63 14.20 9.48 15.53
CA SER A 63 15.53 9.02 15.10
C SER A 63 15.49 7.72 14.30
N TYR A 64 14.49 6.86 14.52
CA TYR A 64 14.23 5.66 13.72
C TYR A 64 13.43 5.97 12.43
N THR A 65 12.72 7.11 12.37
CA THR A 65 11.89 7.48 11.23
C THR A 65 12.66 8.00 10.03
N GLU A 66 13.91 8.46 10.21
CA GLU A 66 14.82 8.64 9.08
C GLU A 66 15.05 7.33 8.30
N GLU A 67 14.90 6.17 8.96
CA GLU A 67 14.89 4.83 8.33
C GLU A 67 13.48 4.28 8.04
N MET A 68 12.40 4.87 8.57
CA MET A 68 11.00 4.47 8.29
C MET A 68 10.50 5.06 6.97
N SER A 69 11.25 4.87 5.90
CA SER A 69 10.86 5.29 4.57
C SER A 69 9.50 4.65 4.19
N GLY A 70 8.45 5.46 4.04
CA GLY A 70 7.22 5.02 3.38
C GLY A 70 5.94 4.85 4.19
N ILE A 71 5.84 5.36 5.43
CA ILE A 71 4.53 5.59 6.09
C ILE A 71 4.00 6.95 5.60
N PRO A 72 2.77 7.02 5.02
CA PRO A 72 2.23 8.26 4.49
C PRO A 72 1.82 9.23 5.59
N HIS A 73 2.07 10.52 5.38
CA HIS A 73 1.59 11.62 6.24
C HIS A 73 0.72 12.64 5.49
N GLY A 74 0.35 13.74 6.15
CA GLY A 74 -0.38 14.85 5.53
C GLY A 74 -1.89 14.64 5.38
N ARG A 75 -2.50 15.39 4.46
CA ARG A 75 -3.96 15.44 4.27
C ARG A 75 -4.47 14.17 3.59
N MET A 76 -5.43 13.51 4.22
CA MET A 76 -6.10 12.35 3.62
C MET A 76 -6.94 12.78 2.40
N PRO A 77 -6.76 12.15 1.23
CA PRO A 77 -7.52 12.49 0.04
C PRO A 77 -8.97 12.01 0.19
N SER A 78 -9.92 12.69 -0.47
CA SER A 78 -11.36 12.45 -0.29
C SER A 78 -11.85 11.09 -0.80
N ASN A 79 -11.04 10.43 -1.62
CA ASN A 79 -11.28 9.10 -2.16
C ASN A 79 -10.64 7.98 -1.33
N MET A 80 -9.91 8.30 -0.25
CA MET A 80 -9.42 7.31 0.71
C MET A 80 -10.60 6.77 1.53
N ILE A 81 -10.75 5.45 1.54
CA ILE A 81 -11.82 4.73 2.25
C ILE A 81 -11.30 4.16 3.57
N TRP A 82 -10.09 3.59 3.57
CA TRP A 82 -9.48 2.99 4.75
C TRP A 82 -7.99 3.28 4.81
N CYS A 83 -7.50 3.54 6.01
CA CYS A 83 -6.10 3.78 6.27
C CYS A 83 -5.71 3.18 7.63
N ASP A 84 -4.81 2.21 7.62
CA ASP A 84 -4.07 1.73 8.78
C ASP A 84 -2.59 2.02 8.56
N THR A 85 -2.00 2.88 9.39
CA THR A 85 -0.58 3.27 9.34
C THR A 85 0.28 2.52 10.35
N ARG A 86 -0.31 1.62 11.15
CA ARG A 86 0.45 0.87 12.15
C ARG A 86 1.46 -0.03 11.46
N LYS A 87 2.72 0.06 11.88
CA LYS A 87 3.82 -0.70 11.28
C LYS A 87 3.52 -2.19 11.27
N GLY A 88 3.73 -2.85 10.13
CA GLY A 88 3.44 -4.27 9.92
C GLY A 88 1.95 -4.61 9.74
N ARG A 89 1.06 -3.63 9.81
CA ARG A 89 -0.38 -3.75 9.57
C ARG A 89 -0.87 -2.74 8.54
N GLU A 90 0.06 -2.17 7.77
CA GLU A 90 -0.24 -1.10 6.82
C GLU A 90 -1.28 -1.57 5.81
N LYS A 91 -2.38 -0.83 5.73
CA LYS A 91 -3.50 -1.14 4.84
C LYS A 91 -4.10 0.15 4.33
N TYR A 92 -4.06 0.36 3.02
CA TYR A 92 -4.62 1.55 2.36
C TYR A 92 -5.65 1.09 1.35
N ILE A 93 -6.86 1.65 1.43
CA ILE A 93 -7.92 1.39 0.46
C ILE A 93 -8.45 2.74 -0.03
N TRP A 94 -8.41 2.95 -1.33
CA TRP A 94 -8.98 4.12 -1.98
C TRP A 94 -9.64 3.72 -3.30
N TYR A 95 -10.38 4.64 -3.90
CA TYR A 95 -11.04 4.40 -5.18
C TYR A 95 -10.78 5.50 -6.19
N ASN A 96 -10.99 5.20 -7.47
CA ASN A 96 -11.30 6.24 -8.45
C ASN A 96 -12.64 5.92 -9.13
N PRO A 97 -13.43 6.95 -9.48
CA PRO A 97 -14.63 6.77 -10.30
C PRO A 97 -14.28 6.24 -11.70
N PRO A 98 -15.28 5.77 -12.47
CA PRO A 98 -15.13 5.46 -13.88
C PRO A 98 -14.50 6.64 -14.62
N GLN A 99 -13.43 6.37 -15.38
CA GLN A 99 -12.71 7.41 -16.10
C GLN A 99 -11.90 6.81 -17.26
N LYS A 100 -11.44 7.71 -18.14
CA LYS A 100 -10.52 7.37 -19.20
C LYS A 100 -9.10 7.17 -18.64
N ARG A 101 -8.46 6.06 -18.98
CA ARG A 101 -7.09 5.72 -18.56
C ARG A 101 -6.20 5.45 -19.76
N GLN A 102 -5.01 6.04 -19.75
CA GLN A 102 -3.94 5.65 -20.66
C GLN A 102 -3.45 4.27 -20.24
N MET A 103 -3.35 3.33 -21.18
CA MET A 103 -2.90 1.97 -20.95
C MET A 103 -1.87 1.59 -22.03
N TYR A 104 -0.93 0.74 -21.64
CA TYR A 104 0.16 0.25 -22.48
C TYR A 104 0.11 -1.27 -22.53
N PHE A 105 0.23 -1.85 -23.71
CA PHE A 105 0.06 -3.28 -23.91
C PHE A 105 1.26 -3.90 -24.62
N ARG A 106 1.60 -5.10 -24.17
CA ARG A 106 2.58 -5.92 -24.88
C ARG A 106 2.02 -6.27 -26.26
N LYS A 107 2.84 -6.11 -27.31
CA LYS A 107 2.46 -6.35 -28.72
C LYS A 107 1.76 -7.70 -28.96
N SER A 108 2.10 -8.73 -28.19
CA SER A 108 1.50 -10.07 -28.27
C SER A 108 0.00 -10.11 -27.96
N LEU A 109 -0.55 -9.11 -27.27
CA LEU A 109 -1.98 -9.03 -26.99
C LEU A 109 -2.79 -8.52 -28.20
N GLY A 110 -2.15 -7.91 -29.21
CA GLY A 110 -2.82 -7.36 -30.38
C GLY A 110 -3.66 -6.09 -30.10
N ILE A 111 -3.50 -5.49 -28.92
CA ILE A 111 -4.16 -4.25 -28.48
C ILE A 111 -3.16 -3.10 -28.63
N PRO A 112 -3.41 -2.07 -29.43
CA PRO A 112 -2.56 -0.88 -29.44
C PRO A 112 -2.64 -0.10 -28.13
N ASP A 113 -1.57 0.60 -27.76
CA ASP A 113 -1.60 1.54 -26.64
C ASP A 113 -2.65 2.64 -26.88
N GLY A 114 -3.14 3.26 -25.80
CA GLY A 114 -4.08 4.37 -25.93
C GLY A 114 -4.90 4.63 -24.69
N VAL A 115 -5.97 5.41 -24.89
CA VAL A 115 -6.87 5.83 -23.82
C VAL A 115 -8.17 5.03 -23.90
N PHE A 116 -8.57 4.43 -22.78
CA PHE A 116 -9.73 3.54 -22.68
C PHE A 116 -10.65 3.97 -21.55
N SER A 117 -11.96 3.89 -21.77
CA SER A 117 -12.99 4.22 -20.78
C SER A 117 -13.15 3.06 -19.81
N MET A 118 -12.66 3.17 -18.58
CA MET A 118 -12.61 2.07 -17.60
C MET A 118 -13.66 2.24 -16.50
N PRO A 119 -14.12 1.14 -15.87
CA PRO A 119 -15.07 1.20 -14.76
C PRO A 119 -14.40 1.79 -13.51
N GLY A 120 -15.22 2.03 -12.47
CA GLY A 120 -14.70 2.44 -11.17
C GLY A 120 -13.76 1.37 -10.63
N ILE A 121 -12.65 1.81 -10.03
CA ILE A 121 -11.60 0.94 -9.48
C ILE A 121 -11.39 1.22 -8.00
N ILE A 122 -11.28 0.17 -7.20
CA ILE A 122 -10.83 0.22 -5.81
C ILE A 122 -9.45 -0.43 -5.75
N TYR A 123 -8.52 0.24 -5.08
CA TYR A 123 -7.19 -0.28 -4.80
C TYR A 123 -7.12 -0.68 -3.34
N LEU A 124 -6.44 -1.77 -3.06
CA LEU A 124 -6.12 -2.23 -1.72
C LEU A 124 -4.63 -2.53 -1.69
N VAL A 125 -3.89 -1.76 -0.91
CA VAL A 125 -2.48 -2.00 -0.65
C VAL A 125 -2.32 -2.56 0.75
N ARG A 126 -1.62 -3.70 0.86
CA ARG A 126 -1.25 -4.31 2.13
C ARG A 126 0.05 -5.10 1.96
N SER A 127 0.97 -4.96 2.91
CA SER A 127 2.25 -5.72 2.92
C SER A 127 3.04 -5.62 1.60
N GLY A 128 3.02 -4.45 0.96
CA GLY A 128 3.72 -4.22 -0.32
C GLY A 128 3.06 -4.86 -1.55
N LEU A 129 1.89 -5.46 -1.40
CA LEU A 129 1.09 -6.01 -2.50
C LEU A 129 -0.03 -5.05 -2.86
N LEU A 130 -0.40 -5.03 -4.13
CA LEU A 130 -1.54 -4.29 -4.66
C LEU A 130 -2.61 -5.28 -5.12
N ASP A 131 -3.80 -5.16 -4.57
CA ASP A 131 -5.01 -5.76 -5.08
C ASP A 131 -5.92 -4.67 -5.68
N VAL A 132 -6.66 -5.01 -6.74
CA VAL A 132 -7.61 -4.12 -7.41
C VAL A 132 -8.96 -4.81 -7.62
N PHE A 133 -10.03 -4.02 -7.51
CA PHE A 133 -11.42 -4.46 -7.70
C PHE A 133 -12.13 -3.46 -8.61
N ALA A 134 -13.05 -3.95 -9.44
CA ALA A 134 -13.98 -3.08 -10.14
C ALA A 134 -15.26 -2.85 -9.33
N PHE A 135 -15.89 -1.69 -9.50
CA PHE A 135 -17.21 -1.38 -8.97
C PHE A 135 -18.03 -0.57 -9.97
N ILE A 136 -19.35 -0.61 -9.81
CA ILE A 136 -20.32 0.12 -10.64
C ILE A 136 -20.81 1.36 -9.87
N GLY A 137 -20.79 2.53 -10.52
CA GLY A 137 -21.19 3.82 -9.97
C GLY A 137 -20.01 4.78 -9.79
N GLU A 138 -20.26 5.97 -9.26
CA GLU A 138 -19.23 7.01 -9.10
C GLU A 138 -18.47 6.91 -7.77
N LYS A 139 -19.18 6.59 -6.68
CA LYS A 139 -18.62 6.49 -5.33
C LYS A 139 -19.09 5.21 -4.66
N PRO A 140 -18.19 4.33 -4.21
CA PRO A 140 -18.59 3.09 -3.55
C PRO A 140 -19.06 3.39 -2.12
N LYS A 141 -19.97 2.54 -1.64
CA LYS A 141 -20.49 2.49 -0.27
C LYS A 141 -20.18 1.12 0.33
N ASP A 142 -20.34 0.95 1.62
CA ASP A 142 -20.09 -0.33 2.31
C ASP A 142 -20.77 -1.54 1.65
N SER A 143 -22.01 -1.36 1.16
CA SER A 143 -22.78 -2.41 0.48
C SER A 143 -22.48 -2.55 -1.02
N THR A 144 -21.56 -1.76 -1.58
CA THR A 144 -21.19 -1.83 -2.99
C THR A 144 -20.58 -3.20 -3.30
N LYS A 145 -21.21 -3.93 -4.22
CA LYS A 145 -20.70 -5.19 -4.77
C LYS A 145 -19.38 -4.97 -5.48
N LEU A 146 -18.45 -5.89 -5.27
CA LEU A 146 -17.16 -5.89 -5.95
C LEU A 146 -17.17 -6.84 -7.14
N TYR A 147 -16.42 -6.49 -8.16
CA TYR A 147 -16.27 -7.27 -9.39
C TYR A 147 -14.80 -7.52 -9.66
N TYR A 148 -14.51 -8.57 -10.43
CA TYR A 148 -13.17 -8.79 -10.94
C TYR A 148 -12.75 -7.59 -11.78
N ALA A 149 -11.57 -7.07 -11.50
CA ALA A 149 -11.04 -5.94 -12.23
C ALA A 149 -10.72 -6.39 -13.67
N PRO A 150 -11.29 -5.77 -14.71
CA PRO A 150 -11.17 -6.22 -16.09
C PRO A 150 -9.84 -5.77 -16.71
N TYR A 151 -8.73 -6.17 -16.09
CA TYR A 151 -7.39 -5.74 -16.49
C TYR A 151 -6.47 -6.96 -16.63
N PHE A 152 -5.53 -6.87 -17.57
CA PHE A 152 -4.41 -7.80 -17.65
C PHE A 152 -3.47 -7.61 -16.46
N ASN A 153 -2.57 -8.57 -16.23
CA ASN A 153 -1.66 -8.63 -15.10
C ASN A 153 -2.39 -8.71 -13.74
N VAL A 154 -3.70 -8.94 -13.71
CA VAL A 154 -4.49 -9.14 -12.49
C VAL A 154 -4.94 -10.60 -12.39
N SER A 155 -4.63 -11.25 -11.27
CA SER A 155 -5.01 -12.63 -10.97
C SER A 155 -5.99 -12.66 -9.81
N GLY A 156 -7.28 -12.79 -10.12
CA GLY A 156 -8.35 -12.57 -9.15
C GLY A 156 -8.44 -11.07 -8.83
N ALA A 157 -7.93 -10.67 -7.67
CA ALA A 157 -7.77 -9.26 -7.32
C ALA A 157 -6.30 -8.80 -7.38
N SER A 158 -5.35 -9.74 -7.32
CA SER A 158 -3.95 -9.39 -7.07
C SER A 158 -3.21 -8.99 -8.33
N VAL A 159 -2.50 -7.87 -8.25
CA VAL A 159 -1.74 -7.29 -9.37
C VAL A 159 -0.33 -7.88 -9.41
N CYS A 160 0.06 -8.40 -10.56
CA CYS A 160 1.44 -8.71 -10.88
C CYS A 160 2.15 -7.43 -11.34
N LEU A 161 2.89 -6.80 -10.44
CA LEU A 161 3.54 -5.51 -10.68
C LEU A 161 4.87 -5.63 -11.46
N GLY A 162 5.34 -6.86 -11.71
CA GLY A 162 6.64 -7.12 -12.33
C GLY A 162 7.80 -6.42 -11.63
N ASN A 163 8.93 -6.32 -12.34
CA ASN A 163 10.08 -5.52 -11.93
C ASN A 163 9.93 -4.09 -12.48
N SER A 164 9.01 -3.32 -11.90
CA SER A 164 8.91 -1.88 -12.19
C SER A 164 10.07 -1.14 -11.51
N SER A 165 10.74 -0.26 -12.28
CA SER A 165 11.82 0.62 -11.78
C SER A 165 11.30 1.86 -11.04
N LEU A 166 9.99 1.97 -10.79
CA LEU A 166 9.41 3.11 -10.10
C LEU A 166 9.82 3.10 -8.63
N GLU A 167 10.66 4.06 -8.25
CA GLU A 167 11.13 4.23 -6.88
C GLU A 167 9.97 4.66 -5.98
N LYS A 168 9.82 3.99 -4.84
CA LYS A 168 8.86 4.39 -3.82
C LYS A 168 9.35 5.68 -3.18
N PRO A 169 8.49 6.70 -2.98
CA PRO A 169 8.89 7.89 -2.24
C PRO A 169 9.39 7.53 -0.84
N ALA A 170 10.51 8.14 -0.43
CA ALA A 170 11.11 7.90 0.88
C ALA A 170 10.20 8.41 2.00
N ASP A 171 9.63 9.61 1.84
CA ASP A 171 8.72 10.25 2.78
C ASP A 171 7.41 10.65 2.06
N PRO A 172 6.51 9.70 1.78
CA PRO A 172 5.28 9.99 1.06
C PRO A 172 4.28 10.74 1.96
N ASP A 173 3.50 11.63 1.37
CA ASP A 173 2.17 11.95 1.89
C ASP A 173 1.12 10.95 1.35
N PHE A 174 -0.12 11.03 1.84
CA PHE A 174 -1.19 10.15 1.34
C PHE A 174 -1.42 10.27 -0.17
N VAL A 175 -1.27 11.47 -0.73
CA VAL A 175 -1.52 11.73 -2.16
C VAL A 175 -0.44 11.05 -3.00
N SER A 176 0.83 11.35 -2.76
CA SER A 176 1.99 10.76 -3.43
C SER A 176 2.06 9.24 -3.26
N LEU A 177 1.63 8.69 -2.12
CA LEU A 177 1.51 7.24 -1.96
C LEU A 177 0.46 6.64 -2.91
N THR A 178 -0.74 7.22 -2.96
CA THR A 178 -1.79 6.73 -3.88
C THR A 178 -1.37 6.88 -5.34
N GLU A 179 -0.78 8.02 -5.70
CA GLU A 179 -0.25 8.26 -7.04
C GLU A 179 0.83 7.26 -7.42
N TYR A 180 1.73 6.93 -6.49
CA TYR A 180 2.78 5.95 -6.71
C TYR A 180 2.19 4.60 -7.13
N TRP A 181 1.21 4.09 -6.37
CA TRP A 181 0.56 2.81 -6.67
C TRP A 181 -0.26 2.85 -7.96
N GLU A 182 -1.01 3.93 -8.19
CA GLU A 182 -1.76 4.13 -9.43
C GLU A 182 -0.82 4.17 -10.64
N LYS A 183 0.29 4.93 -10.58
CA LYS A 183 1.30 4.99 -11.64
C LYS A 183 1.94 3.63 -11.86
N ARG A 184 2.30 2.92 -10.79
CA ARG A 184 2.89 1.59 -10.87
C ARG A 184 1.97 0.58 -11.56
N PHE A 185 0.66 0.74 -11.42
CA PHE A 185 -0.33 -0.09 -12.11
C PHE A 185 -0.57 0.37 -13.55
N TRP A 186 -1.00 1.62 -13.77
CA TRP A 186 -1.45 2.11 -15.07
C TRP A 186 -0.33 2.37 -16.08
N LEU A 187 0.88 2.70 -15.61
CA LEU A 187 2.05 2.88 -16.47
C LEU A 187 2.84 1.57 -16.65
N SER A 188 2.32 0.44 -16.15
CA SER A 188 2.89 -0.87 -16.45
C SER A 188 2.50 -1.34 -17.86
N GLU A 189 3.32 -2.22 -18.44
CA GLU A 189 2.97 -2.92 -19.67
C GLU A 189 2.02 -4.09 -19.34
N PHE A 190 0.75 -3.94 -19.69
CA PHE A 190 -0.26 -4.99 -19.62
C PHE A 190 0.09 -6.11 -20.61
N SER A 191 0.27 -7.35 -20.14
CA SER A 191 0.93 -8.37 -20.97
C SER A 191 0.28 -9.76 -20.96
N HIS A 192 -0.41 -10.15 -19.89
CA HIS A 192 -0.98 -11.49 -19.80
C HIS A 192 -2.26 -11.53 -18.94
N LEU A 193 -3.10 -12.54 -19.17
CA LEU A 193 -4.19 -12.85 -18.25
C LEU A 193 -3.63 -13.48 -16.98
N GLY A 194 -4.22 -13.15 -15.83
CA GLY A 194 -3.86 -13.79 -14.58
C GLY A 194 -4.26 -15.27 -14.54
N ASN A 195 -3.66 -16.02 -13.62
CA ASN A 195 -3.88 -17.46 -13.46
C ASN A 195 -5.32 -17.85 -13.08
N ARG A 196 -6.18 -16.88 -12.72
CA ARG A 196 -7.61 -17.10 -12.46
C ARG A 196 -8.52 -16.98 -13.69
N GLY A 197 -7.93 -16.85 -14.88
CA GLY A 197 -8.66 -16.82 -16.14
C GLY A 197 -9.25 -15.46 -16.49
N ASN A 198 -10.23 -15.46 -17.40
CA ASN A 198 -10.81 -14.25 -17.98
C ASN A 198 -11.73 -13.51 -16.98
N PRO A 199 -11.42 -12.25 -16.59
CA PRO A 199 -12.17 -11.51 -15.56
C PRO A 199 -13.51 -10.95 -16.05
N THR A 200 -13.77 -10.99 -17.36
CA THR A 200 -15.01 -10.51 -17.99
C THR A 200 -15.88 -11.65 -18.51
N HIS A 201 -17.15 -11.40 -18.83
CA HIS A 201 -18.03 -12.40 -19.45
C HIS A 201 -17.55 -12.80 -20.85
N SER A 202 -17.26 -11.81 -21.69
CA SER A 202 -16.66 -11.95 -23.02
C SER A 202 -15.13 -11.89 -22.96
N ASN A 203 -14.43 -12.22 -24.06
CA ASN A 203 -12.97 -12.14 -24.14
C ASN A 203 -12.44 -10.75 -23.75
N LEU A 204 -11.50 -10.69 -22.79
CA LEU A 204 -10.98 -9.42 -22.28
C LEU A 204 -10.39 -8.51 -23.37
N VAL A 205 -9.68 -9.06 -24.37
CA VAL A 205 -9.12 -8.28 -25.48
C VAL A 205 -10.22 -7.51 -26.20
N SER A 206 -11.32 -8.18 -26.54
CA SER A 206 -12.46 -7.56 -27.22
C SER A 206 -13.17 -6.52 -26.34
N VAL A 207 -13.33 -6.81 -25.04
CA VAL A 207 -13.94 -5.87 -24.09
C VAL A 207 -13.08 -4.61 -23.94
N THR A 208 -11.76 -4.77 -23.81
CA THR A 208 -10.82 -3.64 -23.72
C THR A 208 -10.82 -2.81 -24.99
N GLU A 209 -10.74 -3.42 -26.19
CA GLU A 209 -10.77 -2.66 -27.45
C GLU A 209 -12.08 -1.89 -27.66
N ASN A 210 -13.23 -2.48 -27.31
CA ASN A 210 -14.50 -1.77 -27.37
C ASN A 210 -14.52 -0.53 -26.46
N ALA A 211 -13.92 -0.63 -25.27
CA ALA A 211 -13.85 0.48 -24.31
C ALA A 211 -12.95 1.64 -24.77
N ARG A 212 -12.19 1.49 -25.87
CA ARG A 212 -11.44 2.59 -26.50
C ARG A 212 -12.38 3.67 -27.03
N ASN A 213 -13.43 3.25 -27.73
CA ASN A 213 -14.33 4.14 -28.46
C ASN A 213 -15.67 4.37 -27.74
N TYR A 214 -16.03 3.48 -26.81
CA TYR A 214 -17.30 3.51 -26.10
C TYR A 214 -17.09 3.54 -24.58
N PRO A 215 -18.09 3.97 -23.79
CA PRO A 215 -18.11 3.74 -22.35
C PRO A 215 -17.93 2.25 -22.02
N PHE A 216 -17.32 1.95 -20.88
CA PHE A 216 -17.18 0.57 -20.44
C PHE A 216 -18.55 -0.11 -20.27
N ASN A 217 -18.73 -1.28 -20.87
CA ASN A 217 -19.95 -2.07 -20.68
C ASN A 217 -19.92 -2.77 -19.31
N THR A 218 -20.70 -2.29 -18.35
CA THR A 218 -20.73 -2.85 -16.99
C THR A 218 -21.27 -4.27 -16.91
N GLU A 219 -22.04 -4.73 -17.91
CA GLU A 219 -22.53 -6.12 -18.00
C GLU A 219 -21.40 -7.13 -18.24
N GLU A 220 -20.21 -6.66 -18.63
CA GLU A 220 -19.03 -7.52 -18.77
C GLU A 220 -18.38 -7.86 -17.43
N LEU A 221 -18.71 -7.14 -16.35
CA LEU A 221 -18.10 -7.35 -15.04
C LEU A 221 -18.61 -8.62 -14.36
N LYS A 222 -17.69 -9.56 -14.10
CA LYS A 222 -18.00 -10.74 -13.29
C LYS A 222 -17.97 -10.40 -11.80
N PRO A 223 -19.01 -10.74 -11.02
CA PRO A 223 -19.05 -10.43 -9.60
C PRO A 223 -18.02 -11.25 -8.84
N ILE A 224 -17.41 -10.61 -7.84
CA ILE A 224 -16.75 -11.29 -6.74
C ILE A 224 -17.84 -11.43 -5.66
N ASN A 225 -17.93 -12.59 -5.01
CA ASN A 225 -18.89 -12.82 -3.93
C ASN A 225 -18.48 -12.07 -2.64
N LYS A 226 -18.28 -10.75 -2.75
CA LYS A 226 -17.86 -9.80 -1.72
C LYS A 226 -18.42 -8.40 -2.01
N CYS A 227 -18.63 -7.62 -0.96
CA CYS A 227 -18.88 -6.20 -0.99
C CYS A 227 -17.70 -5.40 -0.39
N LEU A 228 -17.72 -4.07 -0.53
CA LEU A 228 -16.69 -3.19 0.02
C LEU A 228 -16.44 -3.44 1.51
N LYS A 229 -17.51 -3.55 2.31
CA LYS A 229 -17.40 -3.76 3.77
C LYS A 229 -16.54 -4.98 4.14
N GLU A 230 -16.56 -6.04 3.34
CA GLU A 230 -15.81 -7.28 3.60
C GLU A 230 -14.31 -7.14 3.36
N ILE A 231 -13.87 -6.16 2.57
CA ILE A 231 -12.44 -5.88 2.37
C ILE A 231 -11.91 -4.80 3.33
N LEU A 232 -12.78 -4.10 4.06
CA LEU A 232 -12.38 -3.13 5.09
C LEU A 232 -11.89 -3.82 6.38
N GLN A 233 -12.38 -5.02 6.65
CA GLN A 233 -12.05 -5.83 7.85
C GLN A 233 -10.63 -6.39 7.85
#